data_AF-A0A527CUE3-F1
#
_entry.id   AF-A0A527CUE3-F1
#
_cell.length_a   1.000
_cell.length_b   1.000
_cell.length_c   1.000
_cell.angle_alpha   90.00
_cell.angle_beta   90.00
_cell.angle_gamma   90.00
#
_symmetry.space_group_name_H-M   'P 1'
#
loop_
_entity.id
_entity.type
_entity.pdbx_description
1 polymer ?
#
loop_
_entity_poly.entity_id
_entity_poly.type
_entity_poly.pdbx_seq_one_letter_code
_entity_poly.pdbx_strand_id
1 'polypeptide(L)'
;RYHGLELDANEFRVASASPVPNATDLSQWAQNGGMWSRALRIRWSHLLRFEHTGPVVLLFNDGGAGLLTGASPERNVVFLKSADAPDDAEAIAIDELRLSQVWAG
;
A
#
# COMPACT_ATOMS: atom_id res chain seq x y z
N ARG A 1 6.22 10.07 4.18
CA ARG A 1 7.62 10.05 4.67
C ARG A 1 7.70 9.01 5.79
N TYR A 2 8.56 7.99 5.74
CA TYR A 2 8.60 6.95 6.78
C TYR A 2 10.06 6.52 7.05
N HIS A 3 10.49 6.49 8.32
CA HIS A 3 11.87 6.20 8.76
C HIS A 3 13.00 7.11 8.19
N GLY A 4 12.74 8.40 7.96
CA GLY A 4 13.80 9.37 7.63
C GLY A 4 14.38 9.27 6.21
N LEU A 5 13.82 8.41 5.37
CA LEU A 5 14.13 8.30 3.94
C LEU A 5 13.05 9.04 3.13
N GLU A 6 13.47 10.03 2.35
CA GLU A 6 12.66 10.63 1.29
C GLU A 6 12.90 9.84 0.01
N LEU A 7 11.89 9.09 -0.41
CA LEU A 7 11.89 8.51 -1.75
C LEU A 7 11.41 9.59 -2.73
N ASP A 8 12.20 9.87 -3.75
CA ASP A 8 11.82 10.80 -4.81
C ASP A 8 10.91 10.09 -5.81
N ALA A 9 9.65 10.50 -5.86
CA ALA A 9 8.66 9.95 -6.80
C ALA A 9 9.06 10.14 -8.27
N ASN A 10 9.94 11.09 -8.60
CA ASN A 10 10.44 11.29 -9.97
C ASN A 10 11.45 10.22 -10.40
N GLU A 11 12.05 9.48 -9.47
CA GLU A 11 12.92 8.34 -9.80
C GLU A 11 12.14 7.06 -10.10
N PHE A 12 10.83 7.06 -9.84
CA PHE A 12 9.97 5.94 -10.13
C PHE A 12 9.75 5.81 -11.64
N ARG A 13 10.56 4.97 -12.29
CA ARG A 13 10.32 4.56 -13.69
C ARG A 13 9.44 3.32 -13.70
N VAL A 14 8.22 3.45 -14.22
CA VAL A 14 7.39 2.30 -14.59
C VAL A 14 8.14 1.53 -15.67
N ALA A 15 8.64 0.33 -15.34
CA ALA A 15 9.32 -0.54 -16.30
C ALA A 15 8.31 -1.18 -17.27
N SER A 16 7.04 -1.22 -16.86
CA SER A 16 5.91 -1.75 -17.63
C SER A 16 5.39 -0.75 -18.67
N ALA A 17 5.09 -1.19 -19.89
CA ALA A 17 4.38 -0.40 -20.91
C ALA A 17 2.90 -0.09 -20.55
N SER A 18 2.52 -0.22 -19.27
CA SER A 18 1.17 -0.04 -18.76
C SER A 18 1.15 1.21 -17.87
N PRO A 19 0.11 2.07 -17.96
CA PRO A 19 0.05 3.34 -17.22
C PRO A 19 -0.12 3.17 -15.71
N VAL A 20 -0.36 1.94 -15.22
CA VAL A 20 -0.54 1.63 -13.79
C VAL A 20 0.71 0.91 -13.26
N PRO A 21 1.33 1.43 -12.19
CA PRO A 21 2.48 0.75 -11.58
C PRO A 21 2.09 -0.59 -10.96
N ASN A 22 2.87 -1.62 -11.26
CA ASN A 22 2.71 -2.93 -10.65
C ASN A 22 3.54 -3.04 -9.34
N ALA A 23 3.20 -3.98 -8.46
CA ALA A 23 3.87 -4.14 -7.16
C ALA A 23 5.36 -4.48 -7.27
N THR A 24 5.78 -5.16 -8.34
CA THR A 24 7.18 -5.50 -8.61
C THR A 24 7.99 -4.26 -8.94
N ASP A 25 7.48 -3.39 -9.82
CA ASP A 25 8.13 -2.13 -10.21
C ASP A 25 8.29 -1.23 -8.97
N LEU A 26 7.25 -1.14 -8.13
CA LEU A 26 7.31 -0.36 -6.88
C LEU A 26 8.32 -0.95 -5.89
N SER A 27 8.35 -2.27 -5.74
CA SER A 27 9.33 -2.93 -4.86
C SER A 27 10.76 -2.74 -5.36
N GLN A 28 11.00 -2.73 -6.67
CA GLN A 28 12.35 -2.47 -7.19
C GLN A 28 12.78 -1.03 -6.97
N TRP A 29 11.89 -0.06 -7.16
CA TRP A 29 12.19 1.34 -6.89
C TRP A 29 12.50 1.59 -5.40
N ALA A 30 11.70 1.04 -4.49
CA ALA A 30 11.97 1.18 -3.06
C ALA A 30 13.30 0.50 -2.65
N GLN A 31 13.64 -0.66 -3.24
CA GLN A 31 14.94 -1.31 -3.04
C GLN A 31 16.11 -0.48 -3.56
N ASN A 32 15.97 0.15 -4.73
CA ASN A 32 16.99 1.03 -5.29
C ASN A 32 17.22 2.27 -4.42
N GLY A 33 16.18 2.77 -3.74
CA GLY A 33 16.26 3.84 -2.75
C GLY A 33 16.80 3.41 -1.38
N GLY A 34 17.27 2.18 -1.22
CA GLY A 34 17.84 1.66 0.03
C GLY A 34 16.83 1.14 1.05
N MET A 35 15.54 1.02 0.68
CA MET A 35 14.54 0.39 1.55
C MET A 35 14.47 -1.12 1.33
N TRP A 36 14.17 -1.86 2.39
CA TRP A 36 13.78 -3.25 2.22
C TRP A 36 12.27 -3.33 1.93
N SER A 37 11.93 -3.68 0.68
CA SER A 37 10.54 -3.87 0.25
C SER A 37 10.36 -5.21 -0.45
N ARG A 38 9.13 -5.72 -0.46
CA ARG A 38 8.78 -6.95 -1.19
C ARG A 38 7.37 -6.83 -1.77
N ALA A 39 7.25 -7.10 -3.08
CA ALA A 39 5.96 -7.30 -3.73
C ALA A 39 5.34 -8.62 -3.26
N LEU A 40 4.14 -8.55 -2.68
CA LEU A 40 3.42 -9.71 -2.17
C LEU A 40 1.96 -9.63 -2.60
N ARG A 41 1.41 -10.77 -3.01
CA ARG A 41 -0.03 -10.95 -3.19
C ARG A 41 -0.63 -11.44 -1.90
N ILE A 42 -1.44 -10.61 -1.24
CA ILE A 42 -1.95 -10.88 0.10
C ILE A 42 -3.48 -11.07 0.04
N ARG A 43 -4.03 -11.95 0.88
CA ARG A 43 -5.48 -12.12 1.00
C ARG A 43 -6.03 -11.18 2.07
N TRP A 44 -7.31 -10.82 1.98
CA TRP A 44 -8.02 -10.03 3.00
C TRP A 44 -7.78 -10.54 4.43
N SER A 45 -7.91 -11.85 4.63
CA SER A 45 -7.72 -12.49 5.93
C SER A 45 -6.32 -12.31 6.52
N HIS A 46 -5.30 -12.08 5.69
CA HIS A 46 -3.97 -11.73 6.17
C HIS A 46 -3.90 -10.26 6.56
N LEU A 47 -4.51 -9.33 5.80
CA LEU A 47 -4.54 -7.91 6.17
C LEU A 47 -5.16 -7.68 7.55
N LEU A 48 -6.22 -8.43 7.89
CA LEU A 48 -6.82 -8.36 9.23
C LEU A 48 -5.86 -8.75 10.36
N ARG A 49 -4.81 -9.51 10.06
CA ARG A 49 -3.81 -9.97 11.03
C ARG A 49 -2.53 -9.11 11.04
N PHE A 50 -2.49 -8.04 10.25
CA PHE A 50 -1.35 -7.12 10.23
C PHE A 50 -1.43 -6.18 11.44
N GLU A 51 -0.81 -6.59 12.55
CA GLU A 51 -0.72 -5.78 13.77
C GLU A 51 0.68 -5.20 14.03
N HIS A 52 1.74 -5.78 13.44
CA HIS A 52 3.13 -5.47 13.84
C HIS A 52 4.17 -5.37 12.72
N THR A 53 3.75 -5.46 11.47
CA THR A 53 4.64 -5.34 10.31
C THR A 53 4.72 -3.89 9.87
N GLY A 54 5.89 -3.46 9.37
CA GLY A 54 6.11 -2.09 8.89
C GLY A 54 5.09 -1.63 7.82
N PRO A 55 5.18 -0.38 7.35
CA PRO A 55 4.17 0.24 6.51
C PRO A 55 3.84 -0.64 5.29
N VAL A 56 2.58 -1.07 5.17
CA VAL A 56 2.10 -1.85 4.01
C VAL A 56 1.42 -0.91 3.03
N VAL A 57 1.91 -0.89 1.80
CA VAL A 57 1.28 -0.17 0.70
C VAL A 57 0.44 -1.16 -0.12
N LEU A 58 -0.84 -0.86 -0.26
CA LEU A 58 -1.77 -1.54 -1.15
C LEU A 58 -1.81 -0.77 -2.46
N LEU A 59 -1.58 -1.47 -3.57
CA LEU A 59 -1.74 -0.92 -4.92
C LEU A 59 -3.13 -1.29 -5.44
N PHE A 60 -3.85 -0.29 -5.94
CA PHE A 60 -5.19 -0.46 -6.47
C PHE A 60 -5.16 -0.58 -8.00
N ASN A 61 -6.15 -1.28 -8.55
CA ASN A 61 -6.30 -1.53 -9.99
C ASN A 61 -6.63 -0.25 -10.78
N ASP A 62 -7.10 0.80 -10.09
CA ASP A 62 -7.37 2.12 -10.66
C ASP A 62 -6.13 3.01 -10.75
N GLY A 63 -4.97 2.52 -10.31
CA GLY A 63 -3.72 3.27 -10.25
C GLY A 63 -3.49 4.05 -8.97
N GLY A 64 -4.46 4.02 -8.05
CA GLY A 64 -4.29 4.57 -6.71
C GLY A 64 -3.46 3.67 -5.79
N ALA A 65 -3.09 4.21 -4.63
CA ALA A 65 -2.43 3.46 -3.58
C ALA A 65 -2.94 3.87 -2.20
N GLY A 66 -3.01 2.90 -1.28
CA GLY A 66 -3.41 3.11 0.10
C GLY A 66 -2.37 2.56 1.07
N LEU A 67 -2.05 3.33 2.09
CA LEU A 67 -1.24 2.88 3.22
C LEU A 67 -2.14 2.21 4.27
N LEU A 68 -1.83 0.96 4.60
CA LEU A 68 -2.44 0.27 5.73
C LEU A 68 -1.88 0.82 7.04
N THR A 69 -2.75 1.41 7.84
CA THR A 69 -2.40 2.01 9.14
C THR A 69 -2.87 1.16 10.33
N GLY A 70 -3.76 0.20 10.10
CA GLY A 70 -4.20 -0.76 11.09
C GLY A 70 -5.29 -1.68 10.56
N ALA A 71 -5.71 -2.64 11.37
CA ALA A 71 -6.83 -3.52 11.09
C ALA A 71 -7.65 -3.81 12.35
N SER A 72 -8.94 -4.11 12.18
CA SER A 72 -9.82 -4.54 13.25
C SER A 72 -10.57 -5.81 12.82
N PRO A 73 -10.09 -7.00 13.23
CA PRO A 73 -10.79 -8.27 12.99
C PRO A 73 -12.20 -8.29 13.57
N GLU A 74 -12.37 -7.68 14.75
CA GLU A 74 -13.67 -7.62 15.45
C GLU A 74 -14.73 -6.87 14.63
N ARG A 75 -14.32 -5.80 13.94
CA ARG A 75 -15.18 -5.00 13.07
C ARG A 75 -15.14 -5.44 11.61
N ASN A 76 -14.29 -6.41 11.27
CA ASN A 76 -14.00 -6.85 9.91
C ASN A 76 -13.64 -5.69 8.95
N VAL A 77 -12.74 -4.81 9.38
CA VAL A 77 -12.28 -3.65 8.59
C VAL A 77 -10.76 -3.48 8.66
N VAL A 78 -10.20 -2.84 7.64
CA VAL A 78 -8.84 -2.30 7.63
C VAL A 78 -8.88 -0.78 7.59
N PHE A 79 -7.88 -0.13 8.18
CA PHE A 79 -7.75 1.32 8.19
C PHE A 79 -6.75 1.75 7.14
N LEU A 80 -7.24 2.41 6.10
CA LEU A 80 -6.44 2.85 4.96
C LEU A 80 -6.33 4.37 4.92
N LYS A 81 -5.13 4.83 4.64
CA LYS A 81 -4.83 6.22 4.38
C LYS A 81 -4.39 6.37 2.93
N SER A 82 -4.84 7.40 2.23
CA SER A 82 -4.34 7.64 0.87
C SER A 82 -2.84 7.89 0.89
N ALA A 83 -2.10 7.35 -0.09
CA ALA A 83 -0.66 7.59 -0.21
C ALA A 83 -0.32 9.07 -0.43
N ASP A 84 -1.23 9.82 -1.05
CA ASP A 84 -1.08 11.26 -1.33
C ASP A 84 -1.58 12.16 -0.19
N ALA A 85 -2.19 11.57 0.86
CA ALA A 85 -2.74 12.33 1.96
C ALA A 85 -1.63 12.79 2.94
N PRO A 86 -1.76 13.99 3.54
CA PRO A 86 -0.78 14.51 4.48
C PRO A 86 -0.66 13.61 5.73
N ASP A 87 0.48 13.66 6.43
CA ASP A 87 0.83 12.73 7.52
C ASP A 87 -0.19 12.71 8.69
N ASP A 88 -0.98 13.76 8.86
CA ASP A 88 -2.05 13.91 9.85
C ASP A 88 -3.44 13.46 9.37
N ALA A 89 -3.60 13.11 8.09
CA ALA A 89 -4.89 12.70 7.56
C ALA A 89 -5.39 11.40 8.22
N GLU A 90 -6.67 11.41 8.58
CA GLU A 90 -7.34 10.32 9.28
C GLU A 90 -7.48 9.09 8.38
N ALA A 91 -7.24 7.91 8.95
CA ALA A 91 -7.41 6.65 8.24
C ALA A 91 -8.89 6.28 8.10
N ILE A 92 -9.27 5.85 6.91
CA ILE A 92 -10.63 5.46 6.58
C ILE A 92 -10.79 3.96 6.84
N ALA A 93 -11.84 3.60 7.59
CA ALA A 93 -12.22 2.20 7.76
C ALA A 93 -12.84 1.66 6.45
N ILE A 94 -12.27 0.59 5.92
CA ILE A 94 -12.70 -0.06 4.68
C ILE A 94 -12.95 -1.54 4.97
N ASP A 95 -14.11 -2.03 4.56
CA ASP A 95 -14.50 -3.45 4.60
C ASP A 95 -14.01 -4.22 3.35
N GLU A 96 -14.08 -5.55 3.41
CA GLU A 96 -13.61 -6.43 2.33
C GLU A 96 -14.31 -6.16 0.99
N LEU A 97 -15.63 -5.96 1.02
CA LEU A 97 -16.44 -5.79 -0.19
C LEU A 97 -16.07 -4.51 -0.93
N ARG A 98 -15.84 -3.42 -0.19
CA ARG A 98 -15.38 -2.15 -0.75
C ARG A 98 -13.96 -2.27 -1.28
N LEU A 99 -13.05 -2.91 -0.54
CA LEU A 99 -11.67 -3.06 -0.96
C LEU A 99 -11.56 -3.95 -2.22
N SER A 100 -12.35 -5.02 -2.31
CA SER A 100 -12.29 -5.97 -3.44
C SER A 100 -12.69 -5.36 -4.79
N GLN A 101 -13.36 -4.20 -4.80
CA GLN A 101 -13.69 -3.48 -6.04
C GLN A 101 -12.44 -2.90 -6.70
N VAL A 102 -11.45 -2.49 -5.90
CA VAL A 102 -10.27 -1.74 -6.35
C VAL A 102 -8.96 -2.46 -6.08
N TRP A 103 -8.96 -3.55 -5.30
CA TRP A 103 -7.76 -4.30 -4.93
C TRP A 103 -7.91 -5.79 -5.23
N ALA A 104 -6.89 -6.36 -5.90
CA ALA A 104 -6.89 -7.76 -6.35
C ALA A 104 -5.98 -8.70 -5.54
N GLY A 105 -5.39 -8.21 -4.44
CA GLY A 105 -4.45 -8.97 -3.62
C GLY A 105 -3.00 -8.71 -3.95
#